data_AF-A0A8R1DU94-F1
#
_entry.id   AF-A0A8R1DU94-F1
#
_cell.length_a   1.000
_cell.length_b   1.000
_cell.length_c   1.000
_cell.angle_alpha   90.00
_cell.angle_beta   90.00
_cell.angle_gamma   90.00
#
_symmetry.space_group_name_H-M   'P 1'
#
loop_
_entity.id
_entity.type
_entity.pdbx_description
1 polymer ?
#
loop_
_entity_poly.entity_id
_entity_poly.type
_entity_poly.pdbx_seq_one_letter_code
_entity_poly.pdbx_strand_id
1 'polypeptide(L)'
;MNSAKISIAILLTAGTSAFHMPHPIALNTVQDAKNQARKLIRCFESSPEGVRLSEPIYELCSYMPDPYDNSKVYVNGVSEDSDDYTSVLAMFKTGSGHAMLQVCLQEAFQFHRPDQPSQISLRCLCKRSGCNLNKEMPYNFDYNKKVLPSIR
;
A
#
# COMPACT_ATOMS: atom_id res chain seq x y z
N MET A 1 -11.56 60.19 -51.31
CA MET A 1 -10.30 59.43 -51.49
C MET A 1 -9.25 60.11 -50.63
N ASN A 2 -8.57 59.57 -49.61
CA ASN A 2 -8.33 58.26 -49.00
C ASN A 2 -7.74 58.61 -47.59
N SER A 3 -7.64 57.81 -46.54
CA SER A 3 -8.23 56.56 -46.05
C SER A 3 -7.86 56.59 -44.56
N ALA A 4 -8.81 56.37 -43.65
CA ALA A 4 -8.56 56.41 -42.21
C ALA A 4 -7.67 55.22 -41.79
N LYS A 5 -6.60 55.50 -41.03
CA LYS A 5 -5.75 54.45 -40.45
C LYS A 5 -6.44 53.89 -39.21
N ILE A 6 -6.84 52.62 -39.27
CA ILE A 6 -7.37 51.87 -38.12
C ILE A 6 -6.19 51.12 -37.49
N SER A 7 -5.80 51.52 -36.29
CA SER A 7 -4.84 50.77 -35.46
C SER A 7 -5.62 49.77 -34.62
N ILE A 8 -5.40 48.48 -34.86
CA ILE A 8 -5.95 47.38 -34.05
C ILE A 8 -5.01 47.13 -32.88
N ALA A 9 -5.43 47.44 -31.66
CA ALA A 9 -4.75 47.04 -30.44
C ALA A 9 -5.25 45.66 -30.01
N ILE A 10 -4.39 44.64 -30.10
CA ILE A 10 -4.67 43.30 -29.60
C ILE A 10 -4.43 43.30 -28.08
N LEU A 11 -5.49 43.23 -27.28
CA LEU A 11 -5.38 42.94 -25.85
C LEU A 11 -5.04 41.45 -25.66
N LEU A 12 -3.80 41.16 -25.29
CA LEU A 12 -3.40 39.88 -24.70
C LEU A 12 -3.85 39.87 -23.24
N THR A 13 -5.00 39.25 -22.95
CA THR A 13 -5.39 38.93 -21.58
C THR A 13 -4.58 37.72 -21.12
N ALA A 14 -3.52 37.97 -20.35
CA ALA A 14 -2.84 36.93 -19.59
C ALA A 14 -3.77 36.47 -18.46
N GLY A 15 -4.55 35.42 -18.71
CA GLY A 15 -5.30 34.72 -17.68
C GLY A 15 -4.31 34.06 -16.72
N THR A 16 -4.10 34.66 -15.55
CA THR A 16 -3.40 34.01 -14.43
C THR A 16 -4.35 32.99 -13.82
N SER A 17 -4.41 31.81 -14.43
CA SER A 17 -4.98 30.63 -13.77
C SER A 17 -4.07 30.30 -12.59
N ALA A 18 -4.39 30.86 -11.42
CA ALA A 18 -3.79 30.46 -10.17
C ALA A 18 -4.17 29.00 -9.94
N PHE A 19 -3.28 28.08 -10.32
CA PHE A 19 -3.34 26.71 -9.87
C PHE A 19 -3.24 26.75 -8.34
N HIS A 20 -4.38 26.64 -7.67
CA HIS A 20 -4.42 26.21 -6.28
C HIS A 20 -3.82 24.81 -6.27
N MET A 21 -2.51 24.70 -6.10
CA MET A 21 -1.92 23.48 -5.60
C MET A 21 -2.57 23.28 -4.22
N PRO A 22 -3.35 22.22 -4.00
CA PRO A 22 -3.81 21.91 -2.65
C PRO A 22 -2.56 21.88 -1.79
N HIS A 23 -2.52 22.69 -0.73
CA HIS A 23 -1.50 22.54 0.29
C HIS A 23 -1.47 21.06 0.66
N PRO A 24 -0.32 20.37 0.60
CA PRO A 24 -0.27 18.97 0.99
C PRO A 24 -0.70 18.91 2.44
N ILE A 25 -1.91 18.39 2.67
CA ILE A 25 -2.43 18.14 4.00
C ILE A 25 -1.38 17.26 4.67
N ALA A 26 -0.80 17.73 5.77
CA ALA A 26 0.15 16.94 6.56
C ALA A 26 -0.58 15.66 6.97
N LEU A 27 -0.26 14.57 6.26
CA LEU A 27 -0.84 13.26 6.49
C LEU A 27 -0.19 12.70 7.75
N ASN A 28 -0.99 12.19 8.67
CA ASN A 28 -0.51 11.26 9.69
C ASN A 28 -0.79 9.83 9.23
N THR A 29 -0.26 8.85 9.95
CA THR A 29 -0.38 7.42 9.61
C THR A 29 -1.84 6.94 9.54
N VAL A 30 -2.74 7.49 10.37
CA VAL A 30 -4.16 7.13 10.35
C VAL A 30 -4.82 7.60 9.06
N GLN A 31 -4.58 8.84 8.65
CA GLN A 31 -5.13 9.40 7.42
C GLN A 31 -4.52 8.74 6.18
N ASP A 32 -3.21 8.45 6.21
CA ASP A 32 -2.53 7.68 5.16
C ASP A 32 -3.18 6.31 4.96
N ALA A 33 -3.34 5.53 6.04
CA ALA A 33 -3.98 4.21 5.98
C ALA A 33 -5.41 4.29 5.45
N LYS A 34 -6.21 5.26 5.91
CA LYS A 34 -7.58 5.46 5.41
C LYS A 34 -7.65 5.83 3.93
N ASN A 35 -6.71 6.66 3.46
CA ASN A 35 -6.65 7.09 2.07
C ASN A 35 -6.24 5.96 1.11
N GLN A 36 -5.47 4.98 1.62
CA GLN A 36 -5.04 3.83 0.84
C GLN A 36 -5.99 2.63 0.96
N ALA A 37 -6.75 2.50 2.05
CA ALA A 37 -7.59 1.33 2.34
C ALA A 37 -8.68 1.02 1.30
N ARG A 38 -9.00 1.95 0.38
CA ARG A 38 -10.01 1.79 -0.67
C ARG A 38 -9.43 1.58 -2.07
N LYS A 39 -8.11 1.45 -2.17
CA LYS A 39 -7.40 1.31 -3.45
C LYS A 39 -6.80 -0.08 -3.54
N LEU A 40 -6.63 -0.56 -4.76
CA LEU A 40 -5.65 -1.62 -5.01
C LEU A 40 -4.26 -1.06 -4.72
N ILE A 41 -3.43 -1.90 -4.10
CA ILE A 41 -2.12 -1.55 -3.56
C ILE A 41 -1.01 -2.32 -4.27
N ARG A 42 0.17 -1.72 -4.22
CA ARG A 42 1.40 -2.36 -4.68
C ARG A 42 2.05 -3.13 -3.52
N CYS A 43 2.51 -4.34 -3.75
CA CYS A 43 3.16 -5.16 -2.73
C CYS A 43 4.59 -5.49 -3.14
N PHE A 44 5.50 -5.62 -2.16
CA PHE A 44 6.78 -6.24 -2.45
C PHE A 44 6.55 -7.72 -2.73
N GLU A 45 7.17 -8.22 -3.80
CA GLU A 45 7.11 -9.58 -4.28
C GLU A 45 8.51 -10.13 -4.47
N SER A 46 8.74 -11.35 -4.01
CA SER A 46 9.93 -12.12 -4.36
C SER A 46 9.88 -12.53 -5.83
N SER A 47 10.95 -12.26 -6.55
CA SER A 47 11.17 -12.69 -7.93
C SER A 47 12.59 -13.25 -8.10
N PRO A 48 12.88 -13.99 -9.18
CA PRO A 48 14.23 -14.47 -9.46
C PRO A 48 15.30 -13.35 -9.47
N GLU A 49 14.92 -12.14 -9.88
CA GLU A 49 15.79 -10.95 -9.94
C GLU A 49 15.93 -10.23 -8.58
N GLY A 50 15.28 -10.75 -7.53
CA GLY A 50 15.24 -10.15 -6.20
C GLY A 50 13.84 -9.70 -5.81
N VAL A 51 13.75 -8.76 -4.86
CA VAL A 51 12.45 -8.23 -4.41
C VAL A 51 12.10 -6.96 -5.18
N ARG A 52 10.93 -6.96 -5.80
CA ARG A 52 10.40 -5.81 -6.55
C ARG A 52 9.02 -5.43 -6.06
N LEU A 53 8.60 -4.21 -6.37
CA LEU A 53 7.26 -3.74 -6.09
C LEU A 53 6.34 -4.09 -7.27
N SER A 54 5.15 -4.62 -6.98
CA SER A 54 4.15 -4.99 -7.97
C SER A 54 3.44 -3.76 -8.59
N GLU A 55 2.64 -4.02 -9.63
CA GLU A 55 1.57 -3.08 -10.03
C GLU A 55 0.47 -3.00 -8.95
N PRO A 56 -0.37 -1.94 -8.93
CA PRO A 56 -1.40 -1.76 -7.92
C PRO A 56 -2.60 -2.66 -8.20
N ILE A 57 -2.44 -3.96 -7.98
CA ILE A 57 -3.43 -5.00 -8.31
C ILE A 57 -3.92 -5.78 -7.09
N TYR A 58 -3.29 -5.60 -5.94
CA TYR A 58 -3.60 -6.39 -4.74
C TYR A 58 -4.53 -5.66 -3.79
N GLU A 59 -5.34 -6.40 -3.06
CA GLU A 59 -6.12 -5.87 -1.95
C GLU A 59 -5.37 -5.89 -0.62
N LEU A 60 -4.46 -6.84 -0.45
CA LEU A 60 -3.64 -7.05 0.74
C LEU A 60 -2.22 -7.42 0.34
N CYS A 61 -1.24 -6.97 1.11
CA CYS A 61 0.12 -7.48 1.06
C CYS A 61 0.38 -8.42 2.23
N SER A 62 1.21 -9.44 2.00
CA SER A 62 1.67 -10.40 3.00
C SER A 62 3.13 -10.18 3.38
N TYR A 63 3.39 -10.33 4.66
CA TYR A 63 4.72 -10.37 5.29
C TYR A 63 4.78 -11.61 6.18
N MET A 64 5.70 -12.52 5.88
CA MET A 64 5.84 -13.80 6.57
C MET A 64 7.29 -13.98 7.00
N PRO A 65 7.66 -13.68 8.26
CA PRO A 65 8.97 -14.06 8.77
C PRO A 65 9.07 -15.58 8.86
N ASP A 66 10.26 -16.11 8.55
CA ASP A 66 10.52 -17.53 8.76
C ASP A 66 10.49 -17.84 10.28
N PRO A 67 9.77 -18.89 10.71
CA PRO A 67 9.61 -19.19 12.13
C PRO A 67 10.90 -19.63 12.83
N TYR A 68 11.94 -20.01 12.07
CA TYR A 68 13.22 -20.50 12.59
C TYR A 68 14.40 -19.59 12.25
N ASP A 69 14.25 -18.68 11.30
CA ASP A 69 15.30 -17.77 10.84
C ASP A 69 14.76 -16.36 10.61
N ASN A 70 14.87 -15.52 11.65
CA ASN A 70 14.38 -14.14 11.58
C ASN A 70 15.04 -13.30 10.48
N SER A 71 16.16 -13.72 9.89
CA SER A 71 16.78 -13.03 8.74
C SER A 71 16.08 -13.31 7.41
N LYS A 72 15.23 -14.34 7.37
CA LYS A 72 14.43 -14.71 6.20
C LYS A 72 13.01 -14.20 6.36
N VAL A 73 12.58 -13.47 5.34
CA VAL A 73 11.23 -12.93 5.23
C VAL A 73 10.72 -13.21 3.84
N TYR A 74 9.49 -13.68 3.75
CA TYR A 74 8.77 -13.88 2.50
C TYR A 74 7.71 -12.79 2.38
N VAL A 75 7.70 -12.10 1.24
CA VAL A 75 6.79 -10.98 0.97
C VAL A 75 6.11 -11.19 -0.37
N ASN A 76 4.79 -11.10 -0.39
CA ASN A 76 3.99 -11.27 -1.62
C ASN A 76 2.73 -10.40 -1.58
N GLY A 77 2.20 -10.05 -2.74
CA GLY A 77 0.79 -9.67 -2.83
C GLY A 77 -0.13 -10.87 -2.56
N VAL A 78 -1.31 -10.60 -2.01
CA VAL A 78 -2.30 -11.65 -1.69
C VAL A 78 -3.36 -11.68 -2.77
N SER A 79 -3.52 -12.84 -3.40
CA SER A 79 -4.64 -13.09 -4.32
C SER A 79 -5.92 -13.27 -3.51
N GLU A 80 -7.00 -12.60 -3.89
CA GLU A 80 -8.28 -12.74 -3.19
C GLU A 80 -8.88 -14.15 -3.31
N ASP A 81 -8.53 -14.87 -4.37
CA ASP A 81 -9.03 -16.22 -4.63
C ASP A 81 -8.28 -17.29 -3.83
N SER A 82 -7.24 -16.92 -3.06
CA SER A 82 -6.47 -17.91 -2.30
C SER A 82 -7.09 -18.30 -0.95
N ASP A 83 -7.99 -17.49 -0.39
CA ASP A 83 -8.63 -17.75 0.91
C ASP A 83 -9.86 -16.82 1.14
N ASP A 84 -10.65 -17.08 2.18
CA ASP A 84 -11.70 -16.14 2.61
C ASP A 84 -11.13 -15.05 3.54
N TYR A 85 -10.76 -13.92 2.92
CA TYR A 85 -10.23 -12.76 3.64
C TYR A 85 -11.30 -11.83 4.24
N THR A 86 -12.59 -12.20 4.22
CA THR A 86 -13.69 -11.32 4.67
C THR A 86 -13.47 -10.79 6.09
N SER A 87 -13.06 -11.67 7.01
CA SER A 87 -12.83 -11.30 8.41
C SER A 87 -11.61 -10.39 8.57
N VAL A 88 -10.53 -10.64 7.83
CA VAL A 88 -9.33 -9.80 7.85
C VAL A 88 -9.64 -8.41 7.29
N LEU A 89 -10.32 -8.35 6.14
CA LEU A 89 -10.73 -7.10 5.51
C LEU A 89 -11.67 -6.29 6.41
N ALA A 90 -12.53 -6.95 7.19
CA ALA A 90 -13.36 -6.29 8.18
C ALA A 90 -12.54 -5.59 9.28
N MET A 91 -11.41 -6.15 9.71
CA MET A 91 -10.52 -5.50 10.69
C MET A 91 -9.90 -4.20 10.16
N PHE A 92 -9.70 -4.08 8.85
CA PHE A 92 -9.22 -2.85 8.21
C PHE A 92 -10.30 -1.78 8.04
N LYS A 93 -11.59 -2.11 8.24
CA LYS A 93 -12.70 -1.15 8.25
C LYS A 93 -12.78 -0.46 9.62
N THR A 94 -11.93 0.53 9.85
CA THR A 94 -11.83 1.20 11.17
C THR A 94 -12.63 2.51 11.28
N GLY A 95 -13.02 2.86 12.51
CA GLY A 95 -13.79 4.06 12.86
C GLY A 95 -12.99 5.36 12.90
N SER A 96 -13.62 6.46 13.34
CA SER A 96 -12.94 7.76 13.51
C SER A 96 -11.80 7.67 14.54
N GLY A 97 -10.64 8.27 14.23
CA GLY A 97 -9.50 8.36 15.15
C GLY A 97 -8.49 7.21 15.16
N HIS A 98 -8.78 6.06 14.51
CA HIS A 98 -7.81 4.96 14.42
C HIS A 98 -7.80 4.30 13.02
N ALA A 99 -6.70 3.60 12.71
CA ALA A 99 -6.55 2.79 11.52
C ALA A 99 -5.75 1.52 11.83
N MET A 100 -6.20 0.40 11.29
CA MET A 100 -5.47 -0.87 11.39
C MET A 100 -4.34 -0.83 10.35
N LEU A 101 -3.09 -1.00 10.79
CA LEU A 101 -1.93 -0.94 9.89
C LEU A 101 -1.56 -2.31 9.37
N GLN A 102 -1.56 -3.31 10.26
CA GLN A 102 -1.27 -4.70 9.95
C GLN A 102 -2.08 -5.61 10.88
N VAL A 103 -2.47 -6.78 10.40
CA VAL A 103 -3.10 -7.86 11.16
C VAL A 103 -2.21 -9.08 11.04
N CYS A 104 -1.72 -9.61 12.16
CA CYS A 104 -0.86 -10.79 12.16
C CYS A 104 -1.61 -12.02 12.67
N LEU A 105 -1.51 -13.11 11.91
CA LEU A 105 -2.19 -14.38 12.15
C LEU A 105 -1.13 -15.45 12.37
N GLN A 106 -1.33 -16.30 13.38
CA GLN A 106 -0.58 -17.54 13.50
C GLN A 106 -1.41 -18.64 12.85
N GLU A 107 -0.86 -19.25 11.81
CA GLU A 107 -1.58 -20.16 10.93
C GLU A 107 -0.94 -21.54 10.97
N ALA A 108 -1.79 -22.57 10.90
CA ALA A 108 -1.36 -23.95 10.74
C ALA A 108 -1.67 -24.39 9.30
N PHE A 109 -0.64 -24.80 8.57
CA PHE A 109 -0.73 -25.26 7.20
C PHE A 109 -0.49 -26.75 7.10
N GLN A 110 -1.29 -27.42 6.27
CA GLN A 110 -1.07 -28.81 5.89
C GLN A 110 -0.92 -28.89 4.38
N PHE A 111 0.33 -28.80 3.90
CA PHE A 111 0.65 -28.95 2.48
C PHE A 111 0.76 -30.42 2.04
N HIS A 112 0.75 -31.36 2.99
CA HIS A 112 0.89 -32.80 2.76
C HIS A 112 -0.40 -33.54 3.14
N ARG A 113 -0.27 -34.82 3.50
CA ARG A 113 -1.38 -35.68 3.89
C ARG A 113 -1.84 -35.40 5.34
N PRO A 114 -3.09 -35.75 5.70
CA PRO A 114 -3.66 -35.58 7.05
C PRO A 114 -2.82 -36.15 8.21
N ASP A 115 -2.05 -37.21 7.94
CA ASP A 115 -1.21 -37.94 8.90
C ASP A 115 0.18 -37.32 9.12
N GLN A 116 0.52 -36.26 8.38
CA GLN A 116 1.79 -35.56 8.52
C GLN A 116 1.65 -34.34 9.46
N PRO A 117 2.68 -34.01 10.24
CA PRO A 117 2.67 -32.82 11.09
C PRO A 117 2.34 -31.55 10.29
N SER A 118 1.44 -30.74 10.83
CA SER A 118 1.17 -29.40 10.28
C SER A 118 2.38 -28.49 10.47
N GLN A 119 2.57 -27.58 9.54
CA GLN A 119 3.54 -26.49 9.68
C GLN A 119 2.85 -25.29 10.31
N ILE A 120 3.57 -24.54 11.12
CA ILE A 120 3.08 -23.26 11.65
C ILE A 120 3.79 -22.11 10.96
N SER A 121 3.09 -20.99 10.78
CA SER A 121 3.73 -19.75 10.37
C SER A 121 3.05 -18.54 11.01
N LEU A 122 3.79 -17.44 11.10
CA LEU A 122 3.22 -16.13 11.37
C LEU A 122 3.07 -15.40 10.03
N ARG A 123 1.84 -14.98 9.69
CA ARG A 123 1.55 -14.19 8.50
C ARG A 123 0.92 -12.86 8.90
N CYS A 124 1.59 -11.76 8.57
CA CYS A 124 1.04 -10.42 8.73
C CYS A 124 0.49 -9.91 7.39
N LEU A 125 -0.74 -9.40 7.44
CA LEU A 125 -1.46 -8.81 6.31
C LEU A 125 -1.57 -7.31 6.50
N CYS A 126 -1.44 -6.53 5.43
CA CYS A 126 -1.48 -5.07 5.49
C CYS A 126 -2.10 -4.46 4.24
N LYS A 127 -2.75 -3.28 4.40
CA LYS A 127 -3.57 -2.65 3.34
C LYS A 127 -3.06 -1.25 2.93
N ARG A 128 -1.76 -1.14 2.63
CA ARG A 128 -1.11 0.07 2.09
C ARG A 128 -0.02 -0.33 1.09
N SER A 129 0.24 0.50 0.08
CA SER A 129 1.29 0.19 -0.90
C SER A 129 2.67 0.11 -0.25
N GLY A 130 3.38 -0.99 -0.51
CA GLY A 130 4.73 -1.26 0.03
C GLY A 130 4.77 -1.59 1.52
N CYS A 131 3.63 -1.87 2.16
CA CYS A 131 3.57 -2.10 3.61
C CYS A 131 4.24 -3.38 4.07
N ASN A 132 4.43 -4.37 3.18
CA ASN A 132 5.14 -5.62 3.46
C ASN A 132 6.64 -5.47 3.16
N LEU A 133 7.31 -4.57 3.86
CA LEU A 133 8.74 -4.31 3.63
C LEU A 133 9.54 -5.60 3.85
N ASN A 134 10.39 -5.98 2.89
CA ASN A 134 11.27 -7.14 3.01
C ASN A 134 12.46 -6.88 3.96
N LYS A 135 12.16 -6.73 5.25
CA LYS A 135 13.11 -6.53 6.35
C LYS A 135 12.62 -7.28 7.58
N GLU A 136 13.52 -7.81 8.39
CA GLU A 136 13.14 -8.52 9.60
C GLU A 136 12.38 -7.63 10.60
N MET A 137 11.66 -8.26 11.52
CA MET A 137 11.11 -7.55 12.66
C MET A 137 12.26 -7.10 13.59
N PRO A 138 12.21 -5.88 14.16
CA PRO A 138 11.08 -4.96 14.19
C PRO A 138 11.03 -3.94 13.04
N TYR A 139 11.98 -3.95 12.09
CA TYR A 139 12.12 -2.91 11.07
C TYR A 139 10.86 -2.75 10.20
N ASN A 140 10.20 -3.84 9.82
CA ASN A 140 8.93 -3.77 9.08
C ASN A 140 7.83 -3.01 9.87
N PHE A 141 7.77 -3.20 11.20
CA PHE A 141 6.77 -2.54 12.04
C PHE A 141 7.10 -1.06 12.22
N ASP A 142 8.37 -0.74 12.41
CA ASP A 142 8.85 0.64 12.50
C ASP A 142 8.63 1.43 11.20
N TYR A 143 8.80 0.77 10.06
CA TYR A 143 8.45 1.35 8.76
C TYR A 143 6.96 1.69 8.68
N ASN A 144 6.10 0.77 9.10
CA ASN A 144 4.65 0.94 9.05
C ASN A 144 4.11 1.99 10.04
N LYS A 145 4.84 2.35 11.11
CA LYS A 145 4.43 3.45 12.02
C LYS A 145 4.35 4.80 11.31
N LYS A 146 5.03 4.96 10.17
CA LYS A 146 5.14 6.21 9.42
C LYS A 146 4.08 6.30 8.32
N VAL A 147 3.89 7.50 7.81
CA VAL A 147 3.22 7.73 6.51
C VAL A 147 4.07 7.06 5.45
N LEU A 148 3.46 6.19 4.65
CA LEU A 148 4.17 5.55 3.55
C LEU A 148 4.25 6.51 2.36
N PRO A 149 5.41 6.59 1.68
CA PRO A 149 5.53 7.42 0.50
C PRO A 149 4.49 7.00 -0.53
N SER A 150 3.88 7.95 -1.23
CA SER A 150 3.08 7.63 -2.40
C SER A 150 4.04 7.07 -3.47
N ILE A 151 4.10 5.75 -3.60
CA ILE A 151 4.94 5.12 -4.61
C ILE A 151 4.22 5.26 -5.95
N ARG A 152 4.55 6.35 -6.68
CA ARG A 152 4.09 6.57 -8.05
C ARG A 152 4.75 5.56 -8.97
#